data_AF-A0A6G3MFD9-F1
#
_entry.id   AF-A0A6G3MFD9-F1
#
_cell.length_a   1.000
_cell.length_b   1.000
_cell.length_c   1.000
_cell.angle_alpha   90.00
_cell.angle_beta   90.00
_cell.angle_gamma   90.00
#
_symmetry.space_group_name_H-M   'P 1'
#
loop_
_entity.id
_entity.type
_entity.pdbx_description
1 polymer ?
#
loop_
_entity_poly.entity_id
_entity_poly.type
_entity_poly.pdbx_seq_one_letter_code
_entity_poly.pdbx_strand_id
1 'polypeptide(L)'
;MHDPLINFFRQELIHKNKMKKAVNVKNDTLYCELLKNKPKLNLEHIIKERYPSFDDVSKDLDDSLSLIFTLARMPTMKNISVQIVEECQRLSNEFLHYVITSKSLTKVFISLKGYYFQANIGGENVTWIIPHTLVPNIPTDIDYKIIKSFSEFYVTLLGFVNCHLYNSIYMIYPPKILGGILKHKKDTISNNDLCRQLLCSLNIPLMRNNILPKSPQIDTFSEHNQCDGITKISKISSLFEAKVFYLSREVSKEPFVFAIKLNYTWSIKGVAGELYLGKMILVMNFFLKKMIS
;
A
#
# COMPACT_ATOMS: atom_id res chain seq x y z
N MET A 1 -2.33 -37.01 1.45
CA MET A 1 -2.15 -35.58 1.75
C MET A 1 -3.49 -34.99 2.16
N HIS A 2 -3.55 -34.35 3.32
CA HIS A 2 -4.77 -33.72 3.85
C HIS A 2 -4.62 -32.21 3.72
N ASP A 3 -5.15 -31.64 2.64
CA ASP A 3 -5.08 -30.20 2.42
C ASP A 3 -6.15 -29.48 3.27
N PRO A 4 -5.76 -28.59 4.20
CA PRO A 4 -6.70 -27.86 5.06
C PRO A 4 -7.69 -26.99 4.27
N LEU A 5 -7.33 -26.55 3.05
CA LEU A 5 -8.25 -25.79 2.17
C LEU A 5 -9.46 -26.61 1.76
N ILE A 6 -9.26 -27.89 1.44
CA ILE A 6 -10.34 -28.77 1.00
C ILE A 6 -11.40 -28.89 2.10
N ASN A 7 -10.97 -29.01 3.35
CA ASN A 7 -11.88 -29.04 4.49
C ASN A 7 -12.62 -27.72 4.67
N PHE A 8 -11.93 -26.60 4.51
CA PHE A 8 -12.57 -25.29 4.54
C PHE A 8 -13.65 -25.17 3.46
N PHE A 9 -13.37 -25.54 2.21
CA PHE A 9 -14.38 -25.49 1.13
C PHE A 9 -15.56 -26.40 1.42
N ARG A 10 -15.33 -27.60 2.00
CA ARG A 10 -16.43 -28.47 2.46
C ARG A 10 -17.28 -27.79 3.53
N GLN A 11 -16.66 -27.17 4.53
CA GLN A 11 -17.37 -26.43 5.58
C GLN A 11 -18.14 -25.24 5.01
N GLU A 12 -17.56 -24.50 4.06
CA GLU A 12 -18.19 -23.37 3.39
C GLU A 12 -19.42 -23.81 2.58
N LEU A 13 -19.34 -24.94 1.86
CA LEU A 13 -20.47 -25.53 1.14
C LEU A 13 -21.58 -25.98 2.09
N ILE A 14 -21.23 -26.64 3.19
CA ILE A 14 -22.19 -27.04 4.23
C ILE A 14 -22.87 -25.80 4.81
N HIS A 15 -22.11 -24.74 5.09
CA HIS A 15 -22.62 -23.48 5.61
C HIS A 15 -23.56 -22.80 4.61
N LYS A 16 -23.19 -22.72 3.32
CA LYS A 16 -24.06 -22.21 2.25
C LYS A 16 -25.37 -23.01 2.14
N ASN A 17 -25.31 -24.33 2.27
CA ASN A 17 -26.50 -25.18 2.25
C ASN A 17 -27.38 -24.97 3.49
N LYS A 18 -26.79 -24.80 4.68
CA LYS A 18 -27.53 -24.44 5.91
C LYS A 18 -28.23 -23.09 5.78
N MET A 19 -27.55 -22.09 5.19
CA MET A 19 -28.11 -20.78 4.91
C MET A 19 -29.32 -20.86 3.97
N LYS A 20 -29.21 -21.61 2.86
CA LYS A 20 -30.34 -21.83 1.93
C LYS A 20 -31.52 -22.52 2.61
N LYS A 21 -31.26 -23.51 3.47
CA LYS A 21 -32.31 -24.20 4.24
C LYS A 21 -33.01 -23.23 5.21
N ALA A 22 -32.27 -22.41 5.94
CA ALA A 22 -32.85 -21.42 6.87
C ALA A 22 -33.76 -20.40 6.14
N VAL A 23 -33.33 -19.93 4.96
CA VAL A 23 -34.12 -19.03 4.11
C VAL A 23 -35.41 -19.71 3.63
N ASN A 24 -35.33 -20.96 3.16
CA ASN A 24 -36.51 -21.70 2.69
C ASN A 24 -37.53 -21.98 3.81
N VAL A 25 -37.03 -22.23 5.03
CA VAL A 25 -37.86 -22.46 6.23
C VAL A 25 -38.36 -21.14 6.85
N LYS A 26 -37.92 -19.98 6.34
CA LYS A 26 -38.22 -18.63 6.87
C LYS A 26 -37.87 -18.47 8.35
N ASN A 27 -36.78 -19.09 8.79
CA ASN A 27 -36.30 -18.95 10.17
C ASN A 27 -35.21 -17.87 10.24
N ASP A 28 -35.64 -16.64 10.55
CA ASP A 28 -34.78 -15.46 10.55
C ASP A 28 -33.73 -15.45 11.67
N THR A 29 -34.02 -16.08 12.81
CA THR A 29 -33.08 -16.11 13.95
C THR A 29 -31.87 -16.99 13.63
N LEU A 30 -32.11 -18.20 13.12
CA LEU A 30 -31.05 -19.11 12.66
C LEU A 30 -30.25 -18.50 11.50
N TYR A 31 -30.91 -17.78 10.59
CA TYR A 31 -30.23 -17.10 9.50
C TYR A 31 -29.27 -16.01 10.02
N CYS A 32 -29.69 -15.21 11.00
CA CYS A 32 -28.84 -14.19 11.61
C CYS A 32 -27.64 -14.79 12.36
N GLU A 33 -27.81 -15.92 13.04
CA GLU A 33 -26.70 -16.65 13.68
C GLU A 33 -25.70 -17.18 12.67
N LEU A 34 -26.18 -17.78 11.59
CA LEU A 34 -25.33 -18.29 10.52
C LEU A 34 -24.58 -17.15 9.81
N LEU A 35 -25.20 -15.99 9.59
CA LEU A 35 -24.51 -14.80 9.07
C LEU A 35 -23.32 -14.37 9.94
N LYS A 36 -23.48 -14.39 11.27
CA LYS A 36 -22.41 -14.05 12.22
C LYS A 36 -21.29 -15.10 12.20
N ASN A 37 -21.65 -16.37 12.09
CA ASN A 37 -20.74 -17.52 12.14
C ASN A 37 -20.21 -17.94 10.75
N LYS A 38 -20.04 -16.99 9.83
CA LYS A 38 -19.48 -17.27 8.51
C LYS A 38 -18.03 -17.75 8.65
N PRO A 39 -17.67 -18.94 8.10
CA PRO A 39 -16.29 -19.42 8.16
C PRO A 39 -15.36 -18.48 7.39
N LYS A 40 -14.21 -18.15 7.99
CA LYS A 40 -13.16 -17.32 7.39
C LYS A 40 -12.01 -18.20 6.91
N LEU A 41 -11.51 -17.89 5.72
CA LEU A 41 -10.39 -18.60 5.09
C LEU A 41 -9.09 -18.15 5.76
N ASN A 42 -8.35 -19.10 6.35
CA ASN A 42 -7.02 -18.84 6.90
C ASN A 42 -5.97 -19.19 5.85
N LEU A 43 -5.33 -18.18 5.26
CA LEU A 43 -4.33 -18.35 4.20
C LEU A 43 -2.88 -18.37 4.70
N GLU A 44 -2.68 -18.21 6.01
CA GLU A 44 -1.35 -18.02 6.61
C GLU A 44 -0.40 -19.20 6.37
N HIS A 45 -0.91 -20.44 6.49
CA HIS A 45 -0.12 -21.64 6.25
C HIS A 45 0.37 -21.70 4.80
N ILE A 46 -0.52 -21.39 3.86
CA ILE A 46 -0.23 -21.46 2.41
C ILE A 46 0.82 -20.42 2.03
N ILE A 47 0.73 -19.22 2.62
CA ILE A 47 1.73 -18.17 2.39
C ILE A 47 3.10 -18.63 2.89
N LYS A 48 3.19 -19.20 4.10
CA LYS A 48 4.45 -19.70 4.67
C LYS A 48 5.04 -20.88 3.90
N GLU A 49 4.18 -21.76 3.38
CA GLU A 49 4.61 -22.90 2.56
C GLU A 49 5.10 -22.45 1.17
N ARG A 50 4.43 -21.45 0.57
CA ARG A 50 4.82 -20.90 -0.73
C ARG A 50 6.04 -20.00 -0.66
N TYR A 51 6.17 -19.22 0.40
CA TYR A 51 7.24 -18.26 0.60
C TYR A 51 7.94 -18.53 1.94
N PRO A 52 8.93 -19.43 1.97
CA PRO A 52 9.65 -19.76 3.20
C PRO A 52 10.57 -18.62 3.67
N SER A 53 11.13 -17.83 2.73
CA SER A 53 11.96 -16.65 3.01
C SER A 53 11.29 -15.36 2.52
N PHE A 54 11.71 -14.23 3.07
CA PHE A 54 11.28 -12.91 2.60
C PHE A 54 11.77 -12.62 1.18
N ASP A 55 12.95 -13.11 0.81
CA ASP A 55 13.54 -12.94 -0.52
C ASP A 55 12.71 -13.62 -1.63
N ASP A 56 11.92 -14.64 -1.28
CA ASP A 56 11.00 -15.27 -2.22
C ASP A 56 9.74 -14.42 -2.39
N VAL A 57 9.33 -13.69 -1.35
CA VAL A 57 8.17 -12.79 -1.39
C VAL A 57 8.48 -11.54 -2.20
N SER A 58 9.67 -10.96 -2.05
CA SER A 58 10.06 -9.71 -2.73
C SER A 58 10.01 -9.82 -4.25
N LYS A 59 10.29 -11.00 -4.82
CA LYS A 59 10.21 -11.28 -6.26
C LYS A 59 8.78 -11.26 -6.81
N ASP A 60 7.82 -11.76 -6.04
CA ASP A 60 6.39 -11.81 -6.41
C ASP A 60 5.62 -10.55 -5.95
N LEU A 61 6.30 -9.62 -5.27
CA LEU A 61 5.66 -8.46 -4.66
C LEU A 61 5.11 -7.47 -5.70
N ASP A 62 5.76 -7.34 -6.86
CA ASP A 62 5.37 -6.44 -7.97
C ASP A 62 3.93 -6.64 -8.43
N ASP A 63 3.54 -7.90 -8.70
CA ASP A 63 2.19 -8.26 -9.15
C ASP A 63 1.16 -8.05 -8.04
N SER A 64 1.52 -8.41 -6.81
CA SER A 64 0.63 -8.27 -5.66
C SER A 64 0.30 -6.80 -5.36
N LEU A 65 1.31 -5.93 -5.38
CA LEU A 65 1.15 -4.49 -5.19
C LEU A 65 0.32 -3.90 -6.33
N SER A 66 0.64 -4.23 -7.58
CA SER A 66 -0.07 -3.72 -8.75
C SER A 66 -1.57 -4.07 -8.71
N LEU A 67 -1.93 -5.28 -8.29
CA LEU A 67 -3.34 -5.65 -8.11
C LEU A 67 -3.99 -4.88 -6.96
N ILE A 68 -3.34 -4.78 -5.81
CA ILE A 68 -3.89 -4.10 -4.62
C ILE A 68 -4.11 -2.60 -4.89
N PHE A 69 -3.14 -1.91 -5.51
CA PHE A 69 -3.29 -0.50 -5.89
C PHE A 69 -4.41 -0.28 -6.91
N THR A 70 -4.62 -1.25 -7.80
CA THR A 70 -5.74 -1.22 -8.75
C THR A 70 -7.07 -1.37 -8.04
N LEU A 71 -7.20 -2.38 -7.17
CA LEU A 71 -8.43 -2.65 -6.42
C LEU A 71 -8.78 -1.52 -5.44
N ALA A 72 -7.79 -0.88 -4.83
CA ALA A 72 -7.97 0.24 -3.91
C ALA A 72 -8.66 1.46 -4.57
N ARG A 73 -8.52 1.61 -5.89
CA ARG A 73 -9.10 2.71 -6.70
C ARG A 73 -10.38 2.32 -7.42
N MET A 74 -10.71 1.04 -7.47
CA MET A 74 -11.92 0.58 -8.13
C MET A 74 -13.15 0.95 -7.31
N PRO A 75 -14.26 1.36 -7.97
CA PRO A 75 -15.52 1.54 -7.28
C PRO A 75 -16.04 0.20 -6.74
N THR A 76 -16.79 0.24 -5.64
CA THR A 76 -17.44 -0.95 -5.10
C THR A 76 -18.40 -1.54 -6.13
N MET A 77 -18.14 -2.78 -6.55
CA MET A 77 -18.99 -3.54 -7.46
C MET A 77 -19.78 -4.62 -6.71
N LYS A 78 -20.83 -5.18 -7.33
CA LYS A 78 -21.60 -6.31 -6.75
C LYS A 78 -20.74 -7.56 -6.50
N ASN A 79 -19.67 -7.75 -7.27
CA ASN A 79 -18.84 -8.96 -7.26
C ASN A 79 -17.66 -8.89 -6.28
N ILE A 80 -17.25 -7.68 -5.85
CA ILE A 80 -16.14 -7.45 -4.94
C ILE A 80 -16.70 -6.89 -3.64
N SER A 81 -16.39 -7.51 -2.50
CA SER A 81 -16.88 -7.02 -1.22
C SER A 81 -16.21 -5.71 -0.85
N VAL A 82 -17.00 -4.76 -0.35
CA VAL A 82 -16.55 -3.46 0.20
C VAL A 82 -15.37 -3.65 1.16
N GLN A 83 -15.45 -4.66 2.03
CA GLN A 83 -14.41 -4.98 3.01
C GLN A 83 -13.05 -5.24 2.37
N ILE A 84 -12.99 -5.90 1.21
CA ILE A 84 -11.71 -6.17 0.53
C ILE A 84 -11.12 -4.87 0.00
N VAL A 85 -11.95 -4.00 -0.58
CA VAL A 85 -11.50 -2.70 -1.11
C VAL A 85 -10.95 -1.82 0.03
N GLU A 86 -11.64 -1.78 1.18
CA GLU A 86 -11.20 -1.07 2.38
C GLU A 86 -9.85 -1.61 2.91
N GLU A 87 -9.69 -2.94 2.96
CA GLU A 87 -8.42 -3.57 3.35
C GLU A 87 -7.29 -3.29 2.35
N CYS A 88 -7.58 -3.34 1.04
CA CYS A 88 -6.62 -2.97 -0.01
C CYS A 88 -6.18 -1.50 0.15
N GLN A 89 -7.11 -0.58 0.41
CA GLN A 89 -6.80 0.82 0.67
C GLN A 89 -5.91 0.94 1.91
N ARG A 90 -6.28 0.31 3.03
CA ARG A 90 -5.48 0.33 4.26
C ARG A 90 -4.06 -0.17 4.01
N LEU A 91 -3.90 -1.36 3.45
CA LEU A 91 -2.60 -2.00 3.23
C LEU A 91 -1.74 -1.22 2.22
N SER A 92 -2.35 -0.65 1.18
CA SER A 92 -1.64 0.20 0.22
C SER A 92 -1.07 1.46 0.87
N ASN A 93 -1.83 2.08 1.77
CA ASN A 93 -1.41 3.28 2.50
C ASN A 93 -0.28 2.98 3.48
N GLU A 94 -0.35 1.84 4.17
CA GLU A 94 0.71 1.35 5.05
C GLU A 94 2.01 1.10 4.27
N PHE A 95 1.90 0.47 3.10
CA PHE A 95 3.06 0.23 2.23
C PHE A 95 3.68 1.55 1.75
N LEU A 96 2.88 2.49 1.24
CA LEU A 96 3.39 3.81 0.84
C LEU A 96 4.06 4.54 2.01
N HIS A 97 3.49 4.45 3.21
CA HIS A 97 4.08 5.05 4.40
C HIS A 97 5.45 4.44 4.74
N TYR A 98 5.58 3.11 4.65
CA TYR A 98 6.87 2.44 4.79
C TYR A 98 7.90 2.97 3.79
N VAL A 99 7.54 3.09 2.51
CA VAL A 99 8.46 3.59 1.47
C VAL A 99 8.89 5.03 1.77
N ILE A 100 7.95 5.90 2.20
CA ILE A 100 8.26 7.29 2.64
C ILE A 100 9.28 7.30 3.78
N THR A 101 9.06 6.45 4.78
CA THR A 101 9.86 6.44 6.00
C THR A 101 11.26 5.87 5.74
N SER A 102 11.34 4.78 4.98
CA SER A 102 12.59 4.11 4.62
C SER A 102 13.41 4.87 3.58
N LYS A 103 12.80 5.83 2.85
CA LYS A 103 13.42 6.57 1.74
C LYS A 103 14.05 5.64 0.70
N SER A 104 13.32 4.59 0.35
CA SER A 104 13.79 3.48 -0.51
C SER A 104 13.46 3.65 -1.99
N LEU A 105 12.75 4.71 -2.38
CA LEU A 105 12.35 4.95 -3.77
C LEU A 105 13.57 5.26 -4.65
N THR A 106 13.67 4.59 -5.81
CA THR A 106 14.79 4.72 -6.75
C THR A 106 14.38 5.39 -8.06
N LYS A 107 13.30 4.94 -8.71
CA LYS A 107 12.85 5.43 -10.02
C LYS A 107 11.35 5.66 -10.06
N VAL A 108 10.90 6.63 -10.86
CA VAL A 108 9.47 6.94 -11.03
C VAL A 108 9.17 7.30 -12.48
N PHE A 109 8.35 6.53 -13.18
CA PHE A 109 7.97 6.90 -14.54
C PHE A 109 6.45 7.05 -14.68
N ILE A 110 6.03 7.93 -15.58
CA ILE A 110 4.62 8.18 -15.88
C ILE A 110 4.34 7.58 -17.24
N SER A 111 3.30 6.77 -17.35
CA SER A 111 2.83 6.22 -18.62
C SER A 111 1.33 6.51 -18.81
N LEU A 112 0.80 6.09 -19.97
CA LEU A 112 -0.63 6.15 -20.24
C LEU A 112 -1.47 5.31 -19.27
N LYS A 113 -0.90 4.22 -18.72
CA LYS A 113 -1.61 3.32 -17.79
C LYS A 113 -1.66 3.88 -16.36
N GLY A 114 -0.64 4.61 -15.95
CA GLY A 114 -0.52 5.09 -14.58
C GLY A 114 0.87 5.60 -14.24
N TYR A 115 1.09 5.76 -12.93
CA TYR A 115 2.37 6.13 -12.33
C TYR A 115 3.07 4.85 -11.87
N TYR A 116 4.29 4.65 -12.32
CA TYR A 116 5.11 3.52 -11.93
C TYR A 116 6.17 3.98 -10.96
N PHE A 117 6.31 3.23 -9.88
CA PHE A 117 7.28 3.49 -8.83
C PHE A 117 8.15 2.27 -8.67
N GLN A 118 9.45 2.49 -8.49
CA GLN A 118 10.42 1.46 -8.18
C GLN A 118 11.08 1.80 -6.85
N ALA A 119 11.10 0.87 -5.91
CA ALA A 119 11.79 1.02 -4.62
C ALA A 119 12.72 -0.17 -4.36
N ASN A 120 13.81 0.09 -3.64
CA ASN A 120 14.74 -0.93 -3.19
C ASN A 120 14.30 -1.43 -1.81
N ILE A 121 13.78 -2.65 -1.75
CA ILE A 121 13.26 -3.29 -0.54
C ILE A 121 14.09 -4.55 -0.30
N GLY A 122 14.82 -4.60 0.81
CA GLY A 122 15.63 -5.78 1.14
C GLY A 122 16.77 -6.08 0.15
N GLY A 123 17.18 -5.11 -0.68
CA GLY A 123 18.20 -5.32 -1.73
C GLY A 123 17.61 -5.68 -3.10
N GLU A 124 16.32 -5.98 -3.17
CA GLU A 124 15.61 -6.21 -4.43
C GLU A 124 14.83 -4.97 -4.88
N ASN A 125 14.75 -4.79 -6.20
CA ASN A 125 14.04 -3.68 -6.80
C ASN A 125 12.60 -4.07 -7.11
N VAL A 126 11.67 -3.54 -6.32
CA VAL A 126 10.23 -3.80 -6.45
C VAL A 126 9.59 -2.67 -7.25
N THR A 127 8.86 -3.02 -8.32
CA THR A 127 8.17 -2.08 -9.19
C THR A 127 6.66 -2.29 -9.14
N TRP A 128 5.90 -1.24 -8.88
CA TRP A 128 4.44 -1.29 -8.88
C TRP A 128 3.83 -0.14 -9.66
N ILE A 129 2.61 -0.36 -10.14
CA ILE A 129 1.81 0.66 -10.82
C ILE A 129 0.69 1.18 -9.92
N ILE A 130 0.54 2.49 -9.95
CA ILE A 130 -0.58 3.23 -9.41
C ILE A 130 -1.40 3.74 -10.61
N PRO A 131 -2.57 3.16 -10.92
CA PRO A 131 -3.31 3.51 -12.14
C PRO A 131 -3.89 4.93 -12.04
N HIS A 132 -4.06 5.62 -13.17
CA HIS A 132 -4.69 6.95 -13.18
C HIS A 132 -6.10 6.88 -12.59
N THR A 133 -6.53 7.95 -11.90
CA THR A 133 -7.87 8.07 -11.27
C THR A 133 -9.02 8.25 -12.29
N LEU A 134 -8.85 7.74 -13.50
CA LEU A 134 -9.92 7.69 -14.49
C LEU A 134 -10.93 6.65 -14.05
N VAL A 135 -12.23 6.95 -14.21
CA VAL A 135 -13.29 5.98 -13.93
C VAL A 135 -13.04 4.77 -14.85
N PRO A 136 -12.61 3.62 -14.32
CA PRO A 136 -12.34 2.48 -15.17
C PRO A 136 -13.69 2.04 -15.75
N ASN A 137 -13.78 1.98 -17.08
CA ASN A 137 -14.90 1.30 -17.71
C ASN A 137 -14.75 -0.17 -17.32
N ILE A 138 -15.66 -0.68 -16.50
CA ILE A 138 -15.57 -2.03 -15.91
C ILE A 138 -15.79 -3.03 -17.03
N PRO A 139 -14.75 -3.76 -17.50
CA PRO A 139 -14.92 -4.71 -18.59
C PRO A 139 -15.76 -5.89 -18.10
N THR A 140 -16.82 -6.22 -18.84
CA THR A 140 -17.70 -7.35 -18.54
C THR A 140 -17.04 -8.71 -18.79
N ASP A 141 -15.95 -8.72 -19.56
CA ASP A 141 -15.29 -9.94 -20.03
C ASP A 141 -14.31 -10.54 -19.02
N ILE A 142 -14.17 -9.91 -17.84
CA ILE A 142 -13.23 -10.35 -16.80
C ILE A 142 -13.94 -11.18 -15.72
N ASP A 143 -13.36 -12.34 -15.42
CA ASP A 143 -13.82 -13.20 -14.34
C ASP A 143 -13.46 -12.64 -12.95
N TYR A 144 -14.35 -11.82 -12.40
CA TYR A 144 -14.20 -11.22 -11.06
C TYR A 144 -14.11 -12.23 -9.91
N LYS A 145 -14.56 -13.48 -10.12
CA LYS A 145 -14.39 -14.55 -9.12
C LYS A 145 -12.92 -14.87 -8.90
N ILE A 146 -12.14 -14.91 -9.99
CA ILE A 146 -10.71 -15.17 -9.96
C ILE A 146 -10.00 -14.00 -9.29
N ILE A 147 -10.32 -12.76 -9.70
CA ILE A 147 -9.78 -11.54 -9.07
C ILE A 147 -10.06 -11.52 -7.57
N LYS A 148 -11.27 -11.92 -7.15
CA LYS A 148 -11.62 -11.98 -5.73
C LYS A 148 -10.72 -12.96 -4.98
N SER A 149 -10.53 -14.18 -5.49
CA SER A 149 -9.64 -15.16 -4.85
C SER A 149 -8.19 -14.67 -4.77
N PHE A 150 -7.67 -14.05 -5.82
CA PHE A 150 -6.33 -13.43 -5.79
C PHE A 150 -6.26 -12.26 -4.81
N SER A 151 -7.30 -11.43 -4.72
CA SER A 151 -7.34 -10.31 -3.78
C SER A 151 -7.29 -10.77 -2.33
N GLU A 152 -8.02 -11.84 -1.98
CA GLU A 152 -8.00 -12.41 -0.63
C GLU A 152 -6.59 -12.92 -0.29
N PHE A 153 -5.92 -13.58 -1.23
CA PHE A 153 -4.55 -14.04 -1.06
C PHE A 153 -3.55 -12.88 -0.91
N TYR A 154 -3.54 -11.92 -1.83
CA TYR A 154 -2.59 -10.81 -1.77
C TYR A 154 -2.82 -9.86 -0.61
N VAL A 155 -4.06 -9.68 -0.13
CA VAL A 155 -4.34 -8.92 1.10
C VAL A 155 -3.66 -9.58 2.30
N THR A 156 -3.77 -10.90 2.43
CA THR A 156 -3.09 -11.63 3.50
C THR A 156 -1.57 -11.61 3.35
N LEU A 157 -1.05 -11.73 2.13
CA LEU A 157 0.39 -11.64 1.83
C LEU A 157 0.95 -10.26 2.20
N LEU A 158 0.32 -9.20 1.71
CA LEU A 158 0.77 -7.83 1.96
C LEU A 158 0.66 -7.46 3.44
N GLY A 159 -0.29 -8.03 4.17
CA GLY A 159 -0.35 -7.92 5.63
C GLY A 159 0.89 -8.48 6.34
N PHE A 160 1.41 -9.64 5.92
CA PHE A 160 2.67 -10.19 6.43
C PHE A 160 3.88 -9.37 6.00
N VAL A 161 3.91 -8.93 4.74
CA VAL A 161 4.98 -8.09 4.19
C VAL A 161 5.07 -6.78 4.95
N ASN A 162 3.96 -6.05 5.11
CA ASN A 162 3.94 -4.79 5.87
C ASN A 162 4.39 -5.02 7.32
N CYS A 163 3.95 -6.10 7.98
CA CYS A 163 4.43 -6.43 9.32
C CYS A 163 5.97 -6.60 9.35
N HIS A 164 6.54 -7.36 8.42
CA HIS A 164 7.98 -7.56 8.31
C HIS A 164 8.74 -6.26 8.01
N LEU A 165 8.24 -5.45 7.06
CA LEU A 165 8.82 -4.18 6.68
C LEU A 165 8.79 -3.15 7.82
N TYR A 166 7.69 -3.06 8.57
CA TYR A 166 7.62 -2.16 9.72
C TYR A 166 8.57 -2.58 10.85
N ASN A 167 8.71 -3.89 11.07
CA ASN A 167 9.67 -4.41 12.03
C ASN A 167 11.12 -4.11 11.62
N SER A 168 11.45 -4.13 10.32
CA SER A 168 12.81 -3.82 9.84
C SER A 168 13.23 -2.36 10.07
N ILE A 169 12.26 -1.43 10.13
CA ILE A 169 12.49 -0.01 10.47
C ILE A 169 12.17 0.32 11.95
N TYR A 170 12.01 -0.70 12.80
CA TYR A 170 11.71 -0.57 14.24
C TYR A 170 10.43 0.24 14.54
N MET A 171 9.42 0.11 13.68
CA MET A 171 8.09 0.69 13.87
C MET A 171 7.08 -0.35 14.34
N ILE A 172 6.06 0.10 15.08
CA ILE A 172 4.99 -0.78 15.57
C ILE A 172 3.99 -1.05 14.43
N TYR A 173 3.69 -2.34 14.22
CA TYR A 173 2.62 -2.80 13.33
C TYR A 173 1.46 -3.42 14.16
N PRO A 174 0.19 -3.16 13.84
CA PRO A 174 -0.32 -2.23 12.83
C PRO A 174 -0.02 -0.76 13.21
N PRO A 175 0.21 0.13 12.23
CA PRO A 175 0.60 1.50 12.49
C PRO A 175 -0.51 2.25 13.25
N LYS A 176 -0.21 2.60 14.50
CA LYS A 176 -1.08 3.45 15.31
C LYS A 176 -0.80 4.91 14.97
N ILE A 177 -1.81 5.56 14.42
CA ILE A 177 -1.78 6.99 14.10
C ILE A 177 -1.70 7.78 15.41
N LEU A 178 -0.68 8.62 15.57
CA LEU A 178 -0.54 9.52 16.71
C LEU A 178 -1.58 10.65 16.57
N GLY A 179 -2.80 10.44 17.06
CA GLY A 179 -3.88 11.43 16.94
C GLY A 179 -5.31 10.91 16.85
N GLY A 180 -5.54 9.62 17.10
CA GLY A 180 -6.88 9.06 17.17
C GLY A 180 -7.38 8.57 15.81
N ILE A 181 -8.04 7.42 15.88
CA ILE A 181 -8.73 6.69 14.83
C ILE A 181 -9.26 7.65 13.75
N LEU A 182 -8.74 7.55 12.52
CA LEU A 182 -9.48 8.00 11.33
C LEU A 182 -10.77 7.19 11.32
N LYS A 183 -11.81 7.71 11.99
CA LYS A 183 -13.14 7.12 11.91
C LYS A 183 -13.52 7.18 10.43
N HIS A 184 -13.64 6.02 9.79
CA HIS A 184 -14.39 5.89 8.55
C HIS A 184 -15.79 6.45 8.83
N LYS A 185 -16.02 7.72 8.51
CA LYS A 185 -17.36 8.27 8.49
C LYS A 185 -18.03 7.60 7.30
N LYS A 186 -19.09 6.81 7.56
CA LYS A 186 -19.86 6.02 6.59
C LYS A 186 -20.66 6.91 5.61
N ASP A 187 -20.13 8.06 5.23
CA ASP A 187 -20.75 8.95 4.28
C ASP A 187 -20.24 8.57 2.89
N THR A 188 -21.11 8.62 1.88
CA THR A 188 -20.88 8.17 0.51
C THR A 188 -19.59 8.78 -0.06
N ILE A 189 -18.52 8.00 -0.11
CA ILE A 189 -17.17 8.50 -0.36
C ILE A 189 -17.04 8.85 -1.85
N SER A 190 -16.91 10.15 -2.15
CA SER A 190 -16.47 10.60 -3.47
C SER A 190 -14.98 10.28 -3.63
N ASN A 191 -14.52 9.92 -4.84
CA ASN A 191 -13.10 9.60 -5.11
C ASN A 191 -12.12 10.70 -4.64
N ASN A 192 -12.58 11.95 -4.59
CA ASN A 192 -11.81 13.09 -4.10
C ASN A 192 -11.54 13.07 -2.58
N ASP A 193 -12.35 12.36 -1.79
CA ASP A 193 -12.22 12.28 -0.33
C ASP A 193 -11.22 11.19 0.08
N LEU A 194 -11.10 10.09 -0.68
CA LEU A 194 -10.08 9.06 -0.48
C LEU A 194 -8.67 9.62 -0.65
N CYS A 195 -8.43 10.39 -1.71
CA CYS A 195 -7.13 11.04 -1.93
C CYS A 195 -6.79 12.02 -0.80
N ARG A 196 -7.77 12.75 -0.26
CA ARG A 196 -7.56 13.64 0.90
C ARG A 196 -7.24 12.86 2.17
N GLN A 197 -7.99 11.79 2.46
CA GLN A 197 -7.76 10.94 3.61
C GLN A 197 -6.37 10.30 3.56
N LEU A 198 -5.94 9.84 2.38
CA LEU A 198 -4.60 9.32 2.13
C LEU A 198 -3.50 10.36 2.32
N LEU A 199 -3.68 11.57 1.78
CA LEU A 199 -2.75 12.67 1.98
C LEU A 199 -2.58 13.02 3.46
N CYS A 200 -3.68 13.02 4.21
CA CYS A 200 -3.69 13.20 5.66
C CYS A 200 -2.98 12.04 6.37
N SER A 201 -3.25 10.77 6.03
CA SER A 201 -2.60 9.63 6.69
C SER A 201 -1.09 9.60 6.47
N LEU A 202 -0.63 9.97 5.28
CA LEU A 202 0.81 10.06 4.97
C LEU A 202 1.50 11.26 5.65
N ASN A 203 0.76 12.17 6.28
CA ASN A 203 1.32 13.34 7.00
C ASN A 203 1.51 13.08 8.49
N ILE A 204 1.08 11.92 9.02
CA ILE A 204 1.04 11.69 10.47
C ILE A 204 2.31 10.94 10.90
N PRO A 205 3.10 11.49 11.85
CA PRO A 205 4.24 10.76 12.39
C PRO A 205 3.79 9.52 13.15
N LEU A 206 4.41 8.37 12.86
CA LEU A 206 4.11 7.11 13.54
C LEU A 206 4.93 6.93 14.81
N MET A 207 4.39 6.14 15.75
CA MET A 207 5.13 5.70 16.93
C MET A 207 6.27 4.75 16.53
N ARG A 208 7.49 5.11 16.96
CA ARG A 208 8.67 4.24 16.90
C ARG A 208 8.78 3.44 18.19
N ASN A 209 9.29 2.21 18.13
CA ASN A 209 9.61 1.47 19.35
C ASN A 209 10.82 2.12 20.04
N ASN A 210 10.70 2.39 21.35
CA ASN A 210 11.77 2.97 22.17
C ASN A 210 12.91 1.99 22.50
N ILE A 211 12.87 0.77 21.95
CA ILE A 211 13.92 -0.23 22.13
C ILE A 211 14.88 -0.08 20.96
N LEU A 212 15.88 0.78 21.14
CA LEU A 212 17.05 0.83 20.28
C LEU A 212 17.92 -0.40 20.63
N PRO A 213 18.08 -1.41 19.76
CA PRO A 213 19.24 -2.27 19.90
C PRO A 213 20.46 -1.37 19.72
N LYS A 214 21.31 -1.30 20.75
CA LYS A 214 22.63 -0.67 20.67
C LYS A 214 23.28 -1.19 19.39
N SER A 215 23.57 -0.32 18.44
CA SER A 215 24.34 -0.68 17.25
C SER A 215 25.61 -1.41 17.72
N PRO A 216 25.91 -2.63 17.27
CA PRO A 216 27.29 -3.10 17.35
C PRO A 216 28.13 -2.11 16.54
N GLN A 217 29.20 -1.59 17.15
CA GLN A 217 30.21 -0.80 16.45
C GLN A 217 30.74 -1.67 15.32
N ILE A 218 30.45 -1.29 14.07
CA ILE A 218 31.03 -1.94 12.90
C ILE A 218 32.41 -1.31 12.73
N ASP A 219 33.45 -2.13 12.87
CA ASP A 219 34.83 -1.73 12.61
C ASP A 219 34.98 -1.25 11.17
N THR A 220 35.69 -0.13 11.03
CA THR A 220 35.97 0.53 9.76
C THR A 220 36.95 -0.34 8.98
N PHE A 221 36.45 -1.17 8.06
CA PHE A 221 37.30 -1.83 7.07
C PHE A 221 37.42 -0.96 5.82
N SER A 222 38.66 -0.72 5.42
CA SER A 222 39.09 0.08 4.27
C SER A 222 38.54 -0.49 2.96
N GLU A 223 38.09 0.43 2.11
CA GLU A 223 37.44 0.23 0.82
C GLU A 223 38.25 -0.62 -0.18
N HIS A 224 37.54 -1.45 -0.97
CA HIS A 224 37.72 -1.51 -2.43
C HIS A 224 36.58 -2.29 -3.11
N ASN A 225 35.64 -1.55 -3.74
CA ASN A 225 35.24 -1.66 -5.15
C ASN A 225 33.77 -1.23 -5.40
N GLN A 226 33.63 -0.23 -6.29
CA GLN A 226 32.41 0.28 -6.97
C GLN A 226 31.36 1.04 -6.11
N CYS A 227 31.64 2.32 -5.82
CA CYS A 227 30.77 3.25 -5.07
C CYS A 227 30.07 4.33 -5.92
N ASP A 228 29.65 4.02 -7.14
CA ASP A 228 28.90 4.99 -7.97
C ASP A 228 27.39 4.98 -7.71
N GLY A 229 26.85 3.89 -7.15
CA GLY A 229 25.42 3.76 -6.83
C GLY A 229 25.01 4.45 -5.53
N ILE A 230 25.80 4.24 -4.47
CA ILE A 230 25.52 4.73 -3.11
C ILE A 230 25.57 6.26 -3.05
N THR A 231 26.52 6.88 -3.76
CA THR A 231 26.69 8.34 -3.86
C THR A 231 25.59 9.03 -4.66
N LYS A 232 24.91 8.32 -5.58
CA LYS A 232 23.74 8.84 -6.31
C LYS A 232 22.49 8.83 -5.44
N ILE A 233 22.31 7.79 -4.62
CA ILE A 233 21.14 7.66 -3.72
C ILE A 233 21.15 8.76 -2.65
N SER A 234 22.32 9.09 -2.08
CA SER A 234 22.44 10.18 -1.10
C SER A 234 22.18 11.58 -1.69
N LYS A 235 22.47 11.78 -2.97
CA LYS A 235 22.16 13.04 -3.69
C LYS A 235 20.66 13.18 -4.00
N ILE A 236 19.94 12.09 -4.19
CA ILE A 236 18.49 12.11 -4.47
C ILE A 236 17.70 12.45 -3.20
N SER A 237 18.10 11.91 -2.05
CA SER A 237 17.37 12.07 -0.78
C SER A 237 17.39 13.49 -0.20
N SER A 238 18.31 14.34 -0.65
CA SER A 238 18.47 15.75 -0.26
C SER A 238 17.92 16.73 -1.30
N LEU A 239 17.37 16.25 -2.43
CA LEU A 239 17.02 17.08 -3.58
C LEU A 239 15.95 18.15 -3.28
N PHE A 240 15.05 17.88 -2.34
CA PHE A 240 13.91 18.72 -2.00
C PHE A 240 13.98 19.34 -0.60
N GLU A 241 15.13 19.25 0.06
CA GLU A 241 15.34 19.92 1.35
C GLU A 241 15.15 21.44 1.21
N ALA A 242 14.38 22.02 2.13
CA ALA A 242 14.03 23.45 2.19
C ALA A 242 13.30 24.04 0.97
N LYS A 243 12.61 23.21 0.15
CA LYS A 243 11.81 23.69 -0.99
C LYS A 243 10.31 23.57 -0.72
N VAL A 244 9.55 24.61 -1.06
CA VAL A 244 8.08 24.61 -0.99
C VAL A 244 7.49 24.33 -2.36
N PHE A 245 6.54 23.40 -2.43
CA PHE A 245 5.84 23.02 -3.66
C PHE A 245 4.37 23.42 -3.58
N TYR A 246 3.89 24.15 -4.59
CA TYR A 246 2.48 24.47 -4.77
C TYR A 246 1.93 23.65 -5.92
N LEU A 247 1.04 22.70 -5.63
CA LEU A 247 0.33 21.92 -6.66
C LEU A 247 -1.00 22.59 -7.01
N SER A 248 -1.27 22.71 -8.31
CA SER A 248 -2.53 23.22 -8.81
C SER A 248 -3.69 22.23 -8.63
N ARG A 249 -4.93 22.71 -8.84
CA ARG A 249 -6.15 21.90 -8.69
C ARG A 249 -6.24 20.77 -9.72
N GLU A 250 -5.73 21.01 -10.93
CA GLU A 250 -5.82 20.08 -12.07
C GLU A 250 -4.84 18.90 -11.99
N VAL A 251 -3.87 18.94 -11.08
CA VAL A 251 -2.85 17.90 -10.96
C VAL A 251 -3.29 16.83 -9.96
N SER A 252 -3.12 15.56 -10.32
CA SER A 252 -3.31 14.39 -9.47
C SER A 252 -2.40 14.43 -8.23
N LYS A 253 -2.90 14.90 -7.09
CA LYS A 253 -2.03 15.24 -5.95
C LYS A 253 -1.29 14.06 -5.33
N GLU A 254 -1.94 12.91 -5.23
CA GLU A 254 -1.43 11.73 -4.52
C GLU A 254 -0.03 11.25 -4.99
N PRO A 255 0.19 10.90 -6.27
CA PRO A 255 1.49 10.41 -6.73
C PRO A 255 2.61 11.46 -6.59
N PHE A 256 2.29 12.74 -6.81
CA PHE A 256 3.28 13.81 -6.68
C PHE A 256 3.61 14.10 -5.22
N VAL A 257 2.62 14.13 -4.33
CA VAL A 257 2.87 14.32 -2.89
C VAL A 257 3.66 13.16 -2.33
N PHE A 258 3.36 11.92 -2.74
CA PHE A 258 4.15 10.75 -2.41
C PHE A 258 5.62 10.92 -2.82
N ALA A 259 5.87 11.27 -4.09
CA ALA A 259 7.23 11.50 -4.61
C ALA A 259 7.96 12.67 -3.92
N ILE A 260 7.25 13.75 -3.58
CA ILE A 260 7.84 14.91 -2.89
C ILE A 260 8.20 14.56 -1.44
N LYS A 261 7.30 13.88 -0.71
CA LYS A 261 7.51 13.51 0.70
C LYS A 261 8.71 12.59 0.91
N LEU A 262 8.96 11.69 -0.03
CA LEU A 262 10.11 10.77 0.01
C LEU A 262 11.46 11.48 0.14
N ASN A 263 11.60 12.66 -0.47
CA ASN A 263 12.84 13.44 -0.48
C ASN A 263 12.83 14.60 0.51
N TYR A 264 11.83 14.69 1.40
CA TYR A 264 11.81 15.70 2.46
C TYR A 264 12.49 15.15 3.71
N THR A 265 13.54 15.82 4.18
CA THR A 265 14.07 15.64 5.52
C THR A 265 13.13 16.33 6.50
N TRP A 266 12.60 15.58 7.47
CA TRP A 266 11.82 16.17 8.56
C TRP A 266 12.76 17.01 9.42
N SER A 267 12.72 18.33 9.26
CA SER A 267 13.20 19.29 10.26
C SER A 267 12.01 20.11 10.71
N ILE A 268 11.51 19.81 11.91
CA ILE A 268 10.45 20.60 12.54
C ILE A 268 11.06 21.93 12.94
N LYS A 269 10.88 22.96 12.11
CA LYS A 269 10.91 24.35 12.53
C LYS A 269 9.68 25.03 11.96
N GLY A 270 8.69 25.25 12.83
CA GLY A 270 7.53 26.04 12.48
C GLY A 270 7.93 27.49 12.23
N VAL A 271 7.28 28.13 11.25
CA VAL A 271 6.74 29.49 11.31
C VAL A 271 5.83 29.66 10.08
N ALA A 272 4.69 30.29 10.32
CA ALA A 272 3.64 30.65 9.37
C ALA A 272 4.09 31.71 8.35
N GLY A 273 3.44 31.76 7.18
CA GLY A 273 3.59 32.91 6.28
C GLY A 273 3.09 32.65 4.86
N GLU A 274 2.26 33.56 4.38
CA GLU A 274 1.46 33.54 3.16
C GLU A 274 2.24 33.76 1.84
N LEU A 275 1.52 33.51 0.73
CA LEU A 275 1.49 34.22 -0.56
C LEU A 275 1.84 33.43 -1.84
N TYR A 276 0.74 33.10 -2.54
CA TYR A 276 0.35 33.40 -3.93
C TYR A 276 1.30 33.21 -5.14
N LEU A 277 0.72 32.50 -6.11
CA LEU A 277 0.70 32.68 -7.56
C LEU A 277 2.03 32.96 -8.30
N GLY A 278 2.46 31.98 -9.10
CA GLY A 278 3.35 32.23 -10.24
C GLY A 278 4.50 31.23 -10.38
N LYS A 279 4.21 29.94 -10.61
CA LYS A 279 5.20 28.95 -11.09
C LYS A 279 4.52 27.62 -11.48
N MET A 280 3.64 27.67 -12.48
CA MET A 280 2.83 26.51 -12.89
C MET A 280 3.46 25.65 -14.00
N ILE A 281 4.75 25.80 -14.34
CA ILE A 281 5.32 25.13 -15.53
C ILE A 281 6.66 24.40 -15.28
N LEU A 282 7.30 24.53 -14.11
CA LEU A 282 8.68 24.02 -13.92
C LEU A 282 8.82 22.60 -13.35
N VAL A 283 7.75 21.99 -12.82
CA VAL A 283 7.87 20.67 -12.17
C VAL A 283 7.85 19.51 -13.18
N MET A 284 7.13 19.63 -14.30
CA MET A 284 7.11 18.55 -15.31
C MET A 284 8.41 18.47 -16.12
N ASN A 285 9.03 19.59 -16.45
CA ASN A 285 10.28 19.58 -17.24
C ASN A 285 11.49 19.10 -16.44
N PHE A 286 11.54 19.30 -15.12
CA PHE A 286 12.66 18.81 -14.31
C PHE A 286 12.60 17.28 -14.10
N PHE A 287 11.40 16.73 -13.94
CA PHE A 287 11.21 15.27 -13.83
C PHE A 287 11.48 14.54 -15.16
N LEU A 288 11.10 15.10 -16.30
CA LEU A 288 11.36 14.48 -17.61
C LEU A 288 12.83 14.57 -18.05
N LYS A 289 13.51 15.71 -17.84
CA LYS A 289 14.89 15.88 -18.33
C LYS A 289 15.94 15.04 -17.60
N LYS A 290 15.71 14.70 -16.33
CA LYS A 290 16.70 13.99 -15.50
C LYS A 290 16.49 12.48 -15.44
N MET A 291 15.46 11.97 -16.12
CA MET A 291 15.14 10.53 -16.17
C MET A 291 15.36 9.87 -17.53
N ILE A 292 15.60 10.66 -18.57
CA ILE A 292 15.95 10.19 -19.91
C ILE A 292 17.49 10.32 -20.14
N SER A 293 18.21 10.87 -19.17
CA SER A 293 19.67 10.95 -19.10
C SER A 293 20.21 10.08 -17.97
#